data_AF-A0A453D9Q5-F1
#
_entry.id   AF-A0A453D9Q5-F1
#
_cell.length_a   1.000
_cell.length_b   1.000
_cell.length_c   1.000
_cell.angle_alpha   90.00
_cell.angle_beta   90.00
_cell.angle_gamma   90.00
#
_symmetry.space_group_name_H-M   'P 1'
#
loop_
_entity.id
_entity.type
_entity.pdbx_description
1 polymer ?
#
loop_
_entity_poly.entity_id
_entity_poly.type
_entity_poly.pdbx_seq_one_letter_code
_entity_poly.pdbx_strand_id
1 'polypeptide(L)'
;GDRGRSRRARRETSRARRRGAAAPAWLARRGGVLLGGGGRGGPQGARLGHRQVGVVQKDSQEARQALDQLKELGWAKRWSSQPYMSRRTTSLRELTNLGIKNAENLAIPSVRNDAAFLFTVVGTTGFLAVLAGQLPGDWGFFVPYLTGSISLVVLAIGSISPGLLQVAIGSFSAVFPDYQERIARHEAAHFLVAYLTGLPILGYSLDIGKEHVNLVDDQLQKLLYSGQLDQKEVDRLAVISMAGLAAEGLEYDKVVGQSADLFTLQRFLNRTKPPLGKAQQQNLTRWAVLIAASLLKNNKAAHDALVSAMSQKATVLGCIEAIENAS
;
A
#
# COMPACT_ATOMS: atom_id res chain seq x y z
N GLY A 1 -3.82 37.65 38.40
CA GLY A 1 -2.84 36.85 37.62
C GLY A 1 -3.40 36.27 36.33
N ASP A 2 -4.68 35.89 36.27
CA ASP A 2 -5.14 34.91 35.26
C ASP A 2 -5.80 35.49 33.98
N ARG A 3 -6.26 36.75 34.02
CA ARG A 3 -6.86 37.42 32.85
C ARG A 3 -5.83 37.91 31.81
N GLY A 4 -4.55 37.92 32.16
CA GLY A 4 -3.45 38.35 31.27
C GLY A 4 -2.94 37.26 30.32
N ARG A 5 -2.95 35.98 30.76
CA ARG A 5 -2.47 34.85 29.95
C ARG A 5 -3.42 34.51 28.79
N SER A 6 -4.73 34.59 29.02
CA SER A 6 -5.74 34.29 27.99
C SER A 6 -5.74 35.30 26.83
N ARG A 7 -5.43 36.57 27.11
CA ARG A 7 -5.27 37.61 26.07
C ARG A 7 -3.98 37.48 25.27
N ARG A 8 -2.90 36.95 25.87
CA ARG A 8 -1.62 36.69 25.19
C ARG A 8 -1.74 35.49 24.23
N ALA A 9 -2.40 34.41 24.68
CA ALA A 9 -2.68 33.24 23.84
C ALA A 9 -3.58 33.56 22.63
N ARG A 10 -4.58 34.44 22.79
CA ARG A 10 -5.42 34.93 21.66
C ARG A 10 -4.66 35.81 20.66
N ARG A 11 -3.62 36.52 21.10
CA ARG A 11 -2.77 37.37 20.23
C ARG A 11 -1.71 36.56 19.48
N GLU A 12 -1.23 35.46 20.04
CA GLU A 12 -0.29 34.55 19.37
C GLU A 12 -0.99 33.69 18.30
N THR A 13 -2.19 33.18 18.59
CA THR A 13 -3.02 32.43 17.62
C THR A 13 -3.47 33.28 16.42
N SER A 14 -3.74 34.57 16.63
CA SER A 14 -4.07 35.50 15.53
C SER A 14 -2.85 35.92 14.70
N ARG A 15 -1.63 35.91 15.26
CA ARG A 15 -0.39 36.11 14.50
C ARG A 15 0.01 34.87 13.69
N ALA A 16 -0.21 33.66 14.22
CA ALA A 16 0.01 32.41 13.49
C ALA A 16 -0.92 32.28 12.27
N ARG A 17 -2.14 32.81 12.35
CA ARG A 17 -3.09 32.85 11.22
C ARG A 17 -2.68 33.75 10.04
N ARG A 18 -1.74 34.69 10.25
CA ARG A 18 -1.31 35.67 9.22
C ARG A 18 0.00 35.30 8.52
N ARG A 19 0.70 34.27 8.97
CA ARG A 19 1.91 33.75 8.32
C ARG A 19 1.61 32.31 7.94
N GLY A 20 1.52 32.02 6.64
CA GLY A 20 1.22 30.68 6.10
C GLY A 20 1.94 29.61 6.92
N ALA A 21 1.17 28.70 7.49
CA ALA A 21 1.60 27.88 8.60
C ALA A 21 2.54 26.77 8.11
N ALA A 22 3.84 26.96 8.33
CA ALA A 22 4.78 25.85 8.35
C ALA A 22 4.49 24.97 9.58
N ALA A 23 4.64 23.66 9.43
CA ALA A 23 4.48 22.68 10.51
C ALA A 23 5.30 23.08 11.75
N PRO A 24 4.77 22.89 12.97
CA PRO A 24 5.44 23.35 14.19
C PRO A 24 6.78 22.60 14.41
N ALA A 25 7.84 23.37 14.65
CA ALA A 25 9.24 22.92 14.70
C ALA A 25 9.58 21.82 15.72
N TRP A 26 8.65 21.45 16.62
CA TRP A 26 8.82 20.33 17.54
C TRP A 26 8.60 18.96 16.87
N LEU A 27 7.92 18.89 15.73
CA LEU A 27 7.81 17.67 14.92
C LEU A 27 9.17 17.24 14.34
N ALA A 28 9.99 18.18 13.88
CA ALA A 28 11.31 17.89 13.31
C ALA A 28 12.32 17.38 14.34
N ARG A 29 12.14 17.73 15.63
CA ARG A 29 13.09 17.36 16.70
C ARG A 29 12.90 15.95 17.28
N ARG A 30 11.76 15.29 17.03
CA ARG A 30 11.51 13.92 17.51
C ARG A 30 11.68 12.82 16.45
N GLY A 31 11.76 13.17 15.17
CA GLY A 31 11.97 12.19 14.08
C GLY A 31 13.40 11.60 13.99
N GLY A 32 14.37 12.12 14.74
CA GLY A 32 15.79 11.80 14.56
C GLY A 32 16.39 10.70 15.44
N VAL A 33 15.64 10.05 16.34
CA VAL A 33 16.25 9.19 17.40
C VAL A 33 15.88 7.70 17.32
N LEU A 34 15.04 7.25 16.38
CA LEU A 34 14.49 5.88 16.43
C LEU A 34 14.99 4.86 15.39
N LEU A 35 16.05 5.13 14.64
CA LEU A 35 16.57 4.15 13.67
C LEU A 35 18.10 4.00 13.75
N GLY A 36 18.55 3.06 14.56
CA GLY A 36 19.95 2.63 14.59
C GLY A 36 20.19 1.46 15.54
N GLY A 37 20.45 0.27 15.01
CA GLY A 37 20.92 -0.85 15.83
C GLY A 37 20.80 -2.22 15.15
N GLY A 38 21.73 -2.53 14.25
CA GLY A 38 21.94 -3.91 13.78
C GLY A 38 22.55 -4.79 14.88
N GLY A 39 22.23 -6.08 14.88
CA GLY A 39 22.79 -7.06 15.80
C GLY A 39 22.58 -8.50 15.30
N ARG A 40 23.68 -9.26 15.28
CA ARG A 40 23.90 -10.58 14.67
C ARG A 40 23.11 -11.74 15.32
N GLY A 41 23.03 -12.85 14.59
CA GLY A 41 22.13 -13.97 14.80
C GLY A 41 22.43 -14.98 15.92
N GLY A 42 21.43 -15.81 16.20
CA GLY A 42 21.38 -16.91 17.17
C GLY A 42 19.92 -17.28 17.51
N PRO A 43 19.58 -18.53 17.87
CA PRO A 43 18.23 -19.08 17.78
C PRO A 43 17.32 -18.64 18.94
N GLN A 44 16.55 -17.57 18.75
CA GLN A 44 15.61 -17.01 19.74
C GLN A 44 14.29 -16.53 19.11
N GLY A 45 13.75 -17.28 18.15
CA GLY A 45 12.64 -16.82 17.29
C GLY A 45 11.34 -16.43 18.01
N ALA A 46 10.98 -17.07 19.12
CA ALA A 46 9.68 -16.83 19.78
C ALA A 46 9.68 -15.63 20.75
N ARG A 47 10.77 -15.39 21.48
CA ARG A 47 10.84 -14.34 22.53
C ARG A 47 11.10 -12.94 21.94
N LEU A 48 11.80 -12.87 20.81
CA LEU A 48 12.04 -11.62 20.08
C LEU A 48 10.76 -11.08 19.44
N GLY A 49 9.88 -11.95 18.95
CA GLY A 49 8.58 -11.57 18.39
C GLY A 49 7.69 -10.81 19.38
N HIS A 50 7.58 -11.29 20.63
CA HIS A 50 6.79 -10.62 21.66
C HIS A 50 7.30 -9.21 22.00
N ARG A 51 8.62 -9.02 22.01
CA ARG A 51 9.21 -7.71 22.32
C ARG A 51 9.05 -6.74 21.16
N GLN A 52 9.22 -7.19 19.92
CA GLN A 52 9.02 -6.39 18.72
C GLN A 52 7.55 -5.97 18.56
N VAL A 53 6.60 -6.89 18.77
CA VAL A 53 5.16 -6.58 18.70
C VAL A 53 4.75 -5.58 19.79
N GLY A 54 5.29 -5.70 20.99
CA GLY A 54 5.04 -4.72 22.07
C GLY A 54 5.54 -3.31 21.74
N VAL A 55 6.67 -3.20 21.04
CA VAL A 55 7.22 -1.91 20.57
C VAL A 55 6.34 -1.33 19.45
N VAL A 56 6.04 -2.11 18.41
CA VAL A 56 5.20 -1.67 17.28
C VAL A 56 3.79 -1.25 17.74
N GLN A 57 3.18 -2.01 18.65
CA GLN A 57 1.87 -1.68 19.19
C GLN A 57 1.89 -0.37 19.99
N LYS A 58 2.94 -0.14 20.77
CA LYS A 58 3.14 1.11 21.50
C LYS A 58 3.30 2.28 20.53
N ASP A 59 4.14 2.14 19.50
CA ASP A 59 4.37 3.16 18.48
C ASP A 59 3.07 3.51 17.72
N SER A 60 2.24 2.50 17.40
CA SER A 60 0.94 2.69 16.75
C SER A 60 -0.06 3.48 17.61
N GLN A 61 -0.08 3.23 18.93
CA GLN A 61 -0.97 3.94 19.86
C GLN A 61 -0.50 5.37 20.07
N GLU A 62 0.80 5.59 20.19
CA GLU A 62 1.40 6.93 20.31
C GLU A 62 1.14 7.76 19.03
N ALA A 63 1.32 7.17 17.85
CA ALA A 63 1.02 7.82 16.57
C ALA A 63 -0.46 8.21 16.46
N ARG A 64 -1.38 7.34 16.90
CA ARG A 64 -2.82 7.64 16.93
C ARG A 64 -3.14 8.80 17.86
N GLN A 65 -2.61 8.78 19.08
CA GLN A 65 -2.83 9.86 20.05
C GLN A 65 -2.32 11.21 19.53
N ALA A 66 -1.16 11.22 18.87
CA ALA A 66 -0.62 12.43 18.25
C ALA A 66 -1.53 12.97 17.14
N LEU A 67 -2.08 12.09 16.29
CA LEU A 67 -3.02 12.49 15.23
C LEU A 67 -4.36 12.96 15.79
N ASP A 68 -4.86 12.33 16.86
CA ASP A 68 -6.08 12.76 17.54
C ASP A 68 -5.91 14.18 18.13
N GLN A 69 -4.75 14.47 18.75
CA GLN A 69 -4.42 15.83 19.21
C GLN A 69 -4.33 16.84 18.05
N LEU A 70 -3.72 16.46 16.91
CA LEU A 70 -3.65 17.33 15.73
C LEU A 70 -5.03 17.61 15.12
N LYS A 71 -5.95 16.66 15.22
CA LYS A 71 -7.35 16.84 14.82
C LYS A 71 -8.06 17.82 15.75
N GLU A 72 -7.87 17.73 17.06
CA GLU A 72 -8.41 18.69 18.03
C GLU A 72 -7.88 20.12 17.79
N LEU A 73 -6.62 20.24 17.39
CA LEU A 73 -5.99 21.51 17.01
C LEU A 73 -6.45 22.04 15.63
N GLY A 74 -7.25 21.27 14.89
CA GLY A 74 -7.80 21.64 13.58
C GLY A 74 -6.82 21.52 12.41
N TRP A 75 -5.67 20.88 12.62
CA TRP A 75 -4.66 20.60 11.59
C TRP A 75 -5.00 19.35 10.77
N ALA A 76 -5.39 18.26 11.44
CA ALA A 76 -5.69 16.97 10.81
C ALA A 76 -7.21 16.77 10.68
N LYS A 77 -7.86 17.51 9.78
CA LYS A 77 -9.34 17.50 9.66
C LYS A 77 -9.86 16.22 9.03
N ARG A 78 -9.12 15.68 8.06
CA ARG A 78 -9.51 14.46 7.33
C ARG A 78 -9.20 13.19 8.14
N TRP A 79 -8.32 13.26 9.13
CA TRP A 79 -8.01 12.15 10.04
C TRP A 79 -9.27 11.59 10.72
N SER A 80 -9.47 10.27 10.62
CA SER A 80 -10.59 9.57 11.25
C SER A 80 -11.95 10.26 10.97
N SER A 81 -12.13 10.81 9.77
CA SER A 81 -13.37 11.45 9.33
C SER A 81 -14.44 10.44 8.92
N GLN A 82 -14.04 9.22 8.57
CA GLN A 82 -14.91 8.11 8.15
C GLN A 82 -14.66 6.84 8.99
N PRO A 83 -14.81 6.89 10.33
CA PRO A 83 -14.45 5.76 11.20
C PRO A 83 -15.49 4.63 11.22
N TYR A 84 -16.73 4.91 10.84
CA TYR A 84 -17.83 3.94 10.87
C TYR A 84 -18.30 3.62 9.46
N MET A 85 -18.31 2.34 9.13
CA MET A 85 -18.77 1.82 7.85
C MET A 85 -19.72 0.66 8.13
N SER A 86 -20.95 0.79 7.66
CA SER A 86 -21.98 -0.25 7.84
C SER A 86 -22.02 -1.15 6.61
N ARG A 87 -21.79 -2.44 6.83
CA ARG A 87 -21.86 -3.46 5.79
C ARG A 87 -23.26 -3.50 5.17
N ARG A 88 -23.33 -3.54 3.84
CA ARG A 88 -24.57 -3.78 3.09
C ARG A 88 -24.35 -4.73 1.92
N THR A 89 -25.43 -5.31 1.42
CA THR A 89 -25.39 -6.05 0.16
C THR A 89 -25.04 -5.09 -0.97
N THR A 90 -24.01 -5.42 -1.73
CA THR A 90 -23.48 -4.55 -2.81
C THR A 90 -23.46 -5.33 -4.11
N SER A 91 -24.04 -4.79 -5.17
CA SER A 91 -24.05 -5.42 -6.49
C SER A 91 -22.81 -5.06 -7.32
N LEU A 92 -22.47 -5.88 -8.32
CA LEU A 92 -21.39 -5.53 -9.27
C LEU A 92 -21.72 -4.27 -10.07
N ARG A 93 -23.00 -4.07 -10.39
CA ARG A 93 -23.49 -2.90 -11.12
C ARG A 93 -23.22 -1.59 -10.38
N GLU A 94 -23.29 -1.59 -9.05
CA GLU A 94 -22.91 -0.41 -8.25
C GLU A 94 -21.44 -0.05 -8.41
N LEU A 95 -20.54 -1.03 -8.53
CA LEU A 95 -19.11 -0.80 -8.77
C LEU A 95 -18.88 -0.16 -10.14
N THR A 96 -19.52 -0.70 -11.18
CA THR A 96 -19.46 -0.12 -12.53
C THR A 96 -20.02 1.30 -12.56
N ASN A 97 -21.16 1.55 -11.90
CA ASN A 97 -21.78 2.88 -11.82
C ASN A 97 -20.90 3.88 -11.06
N LEU A 98 -20.12 3.42 -10.07
CA LEU A 98 -19.18 4.25 -9.34
C LEU A 98 -18.00 4.71 -10.21
N GLY A 99 -17.72 3.97 -11.29
CA GLY A 99 -16.64 4.24 -12.23
C GLY A 99 -15.51 3.21 -12.21
N ILE A 100 -15.69 2.06 -11.56
CA ILE A 100 -14.69 0.99 -11.63
C ILE A 100 -14.75 0.34 -13.02
N LYS A 101 -13.63 0.44 -13.73
CA LYS A 101 -13.41 -0.17 -15.03
C LYS A 101 -13.36 -1.68 -14.88
N ASN A 102 -14.17 -2.38 -15.68
CA ASN A 102 -14.24 -3.84 -15.74
C ASN A 102 -14.39 -4.51 -14.36
N ALA A 103 -15.44 -4.14 -13.62
CA ALA A 103 -15.72 -4.64 -12.27
C ALA A 103 -15.83 -6.17 -12.19
N GLU A 104 -16.16 -6.82 -13.31
CA GLU A 104 -16.21 -8.28 -13.50
C GLU A 104 -14.83 -8.94 -13.51
N ASN A 105 -13.77 -8.20 -13.83
CA ASN A 105 -12.39 -8.69 -13.86
C ASN A 105 -11.66 -8.47 -12.53
N LEU A 106 -12.30 -7.84 -11.56
CA LEU A 106 -11.77 -7.70 -10.20
C LEU A 106 -11.57 -9.09 -9.59
N ALA A 107 -10.46 -9.28 -8.89
CA ALA A 107 -10.05 -10.56 -8.31
C ALA A 107 -9.64 -11.68 -9.30
N ILE A 108 -9.56 -11.40 -10.61
CA ILE A 108 -8.88 -12.27 -11.57
C ILE A 108 -7.40 -11.86 -11.70
N PRO A 109 -6.42 -12.70 -11.32
CA PRO A 109 -5.01 -12.33 -11.38
C PRO A 109 -4.59 -11.92 -12.79
N SER A 110 -3.80 -10.84 -12.89
CA SER A 110 -3.35 -10.33 -14.18
C SER A 110 -2.01 -10.93 -14.58
N VAL A 111 -1.95 -11.46 -15.80
CA VAL A 111 -0.72 -11.95 -16.44
C VAL A 111 0.05 -10.87 -17.22
N ARG A 112 -0.28 -9.58 -17.06
CA ARG A 112 0.31 -8.49 -17.87
C ARG A 112 1.84 -8.40 -17.67
N ASN A 113 2.30 -8.39 -16.43
CA ASN A 113 3.72 -8.26 -16.12
C ASN A 113 4.49 -9.53 -16.49
N ASP A 114 3.88 -10.71 -16.25
CA ASP A 114 4.42 -12.01 -16.66
C ASP A 114 4.62 -12.07 -18.17
N ALA A 115 3.60 -11.67 -18.94
CA ALA A 115 3.66 -11.64 -20.39
C ALA A 115 4.71 -10.63 -20.88
N ALA A 116 4.73 -9.40 -20.35
CA ALA A 116 5.69 -8.38 -20.75
C ALA A 116 7.14 -8.83 -20.48
N PHE A 117 7.40 -9.45 -19.34
CA PHE A 117 8.69 -10.02 -19.00
C PHE A 117 9.07 -11.16 -19.95
N LEU A 118 8.20 -12.15 -20.14
CA LEU A 118 8.48 -13.30 -21.01
C LEU A 118 8.67 -12.89 -22.48
N PHE A 119 7.83 -12.00 -23.01
CA PHE A 119 8.00 -11.48 -24.38
C PHE A 119 9.30 -10.72 -24.53
N THR A 120 9.69 -9.92 -23.54
CA THR A 120 10.96 -9.17 -23.59
C THR A 120 12.15 -10.11 -23.52
N VAL A 121 12.15 -11.07 -22.59
CA VAL A 121 13.23 -12.05 -22.45
C VAL A 121 13.36 -12.89 -23.72
N VAL A 122 12.27 -13.48 -24.21
CA VAL A 122 12.29 -14.33 -25.41
C VAL A 122 12.63 -13.52 -26.65
N GLY A 123 12.03 -12.33 -26.80
CA GLY A 123 12.28 -11.45 -27.95
C GLY A 123 13.73 -10.94 -28.00
N THR A 124 14.27 -10.46 -26.89
CA THR A 124 15.66 -9.95 -26.84
C THR A 124 16.68 -11.07 -26.99
N THR A 125 16.51 -12.21 -26.31
CA THR A 125 17.42 -13.35 -26.44
C THR A 125 17.35 -13.96 -27.84
N GLY A 126 16.17 -14.05 -28.44
CA GLY A 126 16.00 -14.50 -29.83
C GLY A 126 16.63 -13.55 -30.85
N PHE A 127 16.40 -12.24 -30.72
CA PHE A 127 17.01 -11.24 -31.58
C PHE A 127 18.54 -11.24 -31.48
N LEU A 128 19.08 -11.29 -30.26
CA LEU A 128 20.52 -11.38 -30.03
C LEU A 128 21.10 -12.69 -30.54
N ALA A 129 20.38 -13.81 -30.42
CA ALA A 129 20.80 -15.09 -30.98
C ALA A 129 20.90 -15.05 -32.51
N VAL A 130 19.94 -14.41 -33.20
CA VAL A 130 19.99 -14.23 -34.66
C VAL A 130 21.20 -13.38 -35.09
N LEU A 131 21.46 -12.28 -34.37
CA LEU A 131 22.63 -11.44 -34.64
C LEU A 131 23.95 -12.16 -34.34
N ALA A 132 24.00 -12.88 -33.22
CA ALA A 132 25.17 -13.66 -32.82
C ALA A 132 25.48 -14.79 -33.80
N GLY A 133 24.46 -15.30 -34.52
CA GLY A 133 24.65 -16.30 -35.58
C GLY A 133 25.47 -15.81 -36.76
N GLN A 134 25.66 -14.49 -36.89
CA GLN A 134 26.52 -13.89 -37.93
C GLN A 134 27.99 -13.78 -37.51
N LEU A 135 28.34 -14.22 -36.30
CA LEU A 135 29.72 -14.16 -35.82
C LEU A 135 30.60 -15.18 -36.57
N PRO A 136 31.86 -14.83 -36.89
CA PRO A 136 32.76 -15.70 -37.62
C PRO A 136 33.24 -16.87 -36.77
N GLY A 137 33.49 -18.01 -37.43
CA GLY A 137 33.97 -19.23 -36.80
C GLY A 137 32.94 -19.86 -35.87
N ASP A 138 33.42 -20.67 -34.92
CA ASP A 138 32.55 -21.46 -34.04
C ASP A 138 31.68 -20.60 -33.10
N TRP A 139 32.02 -19.32 -32.92
CA TRP A 139 31.23 -18.38 -32.14
C TRP A 139 29.82 -18.16 -32.71
N GLY A 140 29.66 -18.20 -34.03
CA GLY A 140 28.35 -18.15 -34.70
C GLY A 140 27.47 -19.36 -34.40
N PHE A 141 28.06 -20.48 -33.97
CA PHE A 141 27.33 -21.66 -33.51
C PHE A 141 27.04 -21.59 -32.01
N PHE A 142 28.05 -21.34 -31.15
CA PHE A 142 27.87 -21.44 -29.69
C PHE A 142 27.06 -20.29 -29.07
N VAL A 143 27.27 -19.05 -29.51
CA VAL A 143 26.68 -17.87 -28.87
C VAL A 143 25.14 -17.84 -29.00
N PRO A 144 24.53 -18.18 -30.15
CA PRO A 144 23.08 -18.29 -30.27
C PRO A 144 22.44 -19.31 -29.34
N TYR A 145 23.06 -20.49 -29.15
CA TYR A 145 22.52 -21.50 -28.23
C TYR A 145 22.64 -21.05 -26.77
N LEU A 146 23.75 -20.43 -26.39
CA LEU A 146 23.91 -19.89 -25.04
C LEU A 146 22.89 -18.77 -24.76
N THR A 147 22.71 -17.84 -25.69
CA THR A 147 21.71 -16.76 -25.54
C THR A 147 20.28 -17.29 -25.56
N GLY A 148 19.93 -18.21 -26.45
CA GLY A 148 18.61 -18.86 -26.49
C GLY A 148 18.31 -19.67 -25.22
N SER A 149 19.33 -20.28 -24.61
CA SER A 149 19.17 -21.06 -23.37
C SER A 149 18.71 -20.22 -22.17
N ILE A 150 18.93 -18.90 -22.18
CA ILE A 150 18.44 -17.99 -21.14
C ILE A 150 16.91 -18.07 -21.01
N SER A 151 16.19 -18.16 -22.13
CA SER A 151 14.73 -18.33 -22.13
C SER A 151 14.30 -19.64 -21.49
N LEU A 152 15.06 -20.72 -21.72
CA LEU A 152 14.81 -22.03 -21.08
C LEU A 152 15.09 -21.99 -19.58
N VAL A 153 16.15 -21.29 -19.15
CA VAL A 153 16.48 -21.10 -17.74
C VAL A 153 15.38 -20.31 -17.02
N VAL A 154 14.88 -19.23 -17.64
CA VAL A 154 13.76 -18.45 -17.09
C VAL A 154 12.51 -19.30 -16.93
N LEU A 155 12.18 -20.13 -17.93
CA LEU A 155 11.06 -21.07 -17.84
C LEU A 155 11.26 -22.13 -16.74
N ALA A 156 12.49 -22.64 -16.59
CA ALA A 156 12.84 -23.59 -15.54
C ALA A 156 12.70 -22.97 -14.14
N ILE A 157 13.18 -21.73 -13.94
CA ILE A 157 13.01 -20.99 -12.67
C ILE A 157 11.53 -20.77 -12.40
N GLY A 158 10.75 -20.34 -13.39
CA GLY A 158 9.30 -20.18 -13.25
C GLY A 158 8.59 -21.45 -12.81
N SER A 159 9.09 -22.62 -13.23
CA SER A 159 8.52 -23.93 -12.91
C SER A 159 8.92 -24.44 -11.52
N ILE A 160 10.17 -24.20 -11.11
CA ILE A 160 10.73 -24.77 -9.86
C ILE A 160 10.54 -23.81 -8.68
N SER A 161 10.60 -22.50 -8.93
CA SER A 161 10.49 -21.46 -7.91
C SER A 161 9.71 -20.25 -8.43
N PRO A 162 8.36 -20.34 -8.42
CA PRO A 162 7.50 -19.24 -8.85
C PRO A 162 7.77 -17.91 -8.13
N GLY A 163 8.20 -17.96 -6.85
CA GLY A 163 8.53 -16.76 -6.07
C GLY A 163 9.76 -16.01 -6.59
N LEU A 164 10.81 -16.71 -7.06
CA LEU A 164 11.97 -16.06 -7.66
C LEU A 164 11.63 -15.39 -8.99
N LEU A 165 10.74 -16.02 -9.78
CA LEU A 165 10.23 -15.43 -11.01
C LEU A 165 9.44 -14.14 -10.72
N GLN A 166 8.62 -14.12 -9.67
CA GLN A 166 7.89 -12.90 -9.27
C GLN A 166 8.83 -11.76 -8.89
N VAL A 167 9.92 -12.03 -8.16
CA VAL A 167 10.95 -11.02 -7.83
C VAL A 167 11.62 -10.48 -9.08
N ALA A 168 11.96 -11.35 -10.04
CA ALA A 168 12.54 -10.96 -11.32
C ALA A 168 11.57 -10.10 -12.15
N ILE A 169 10.30 -10.48 -12.21
CA ILE A 169 9.24 -9.73 -12.91
C ILE A 169 9.03 -8.36 -12.26
N GLY A 170 9.01 -8.28 -10.93
CA GLY A 170 8.93 -7.03 -10.19
C GLY A 170 10.12 -6.13 -10.53
N SER A 171 11.34 -6.67 -10.45
CA SER A 171 12.59 -5.95 -10.76
C SER A 171 12.66 -5.49 -12.21
N PHE A 172 12.10 -6.26 -13.15
CA PHE A 172 11.98 -5.85 -14.54
C PHE A 172 10.92 -4.76 -14.71
N SER A 173 9.76 -4.90 -14.05
CA SER A 173 8.68 -3.91 -14.12
C SER A 173 9.10 -2.56 -13.52
N ALA A 174 10.07 -2.57 -12.59
CA ALA A 174 10.68 -1.41 -11.96
C ALA A 174 11.08 -0.27 -12.88
N VAL A 175 11.63 -0.61 -14.04
CA VAL A 175 12.25 0.38 -14.93
C VAL A 175 11.22 1.10 -15.78
N PHE A 176 9.96 0.66 -15.76
CA PHE A 176 8.88 1.27 -16.51
C PHE A 176 8.17 2.35 -15.67
N PRO A 177 8.16 3.62 -16.13
CA PRO A 177 7.49 4.71 -15.40
C PRO A 177 5.99 4.45 -15.15
N ASP A 178 5.29 3.83 -16.10
CA ASP A 178 3.87 3.43 -15.96
C ASP A 178 3.64 2.51 -14.74
N TYR A 179 4.58 1.60 -14.48
CA TYR A 179 4.49 0.69 -13.34
C TYR A 179 4.77 1.39 -12.00
N GLN A 180 5.72 2.33 -11.97
CA GLN A 180 6.01 3.14 -10.79
C GLN A 180 4.83 4.04 -10.42
N GLU A 181 4.23 4.74 -11.39
CA GLU A 181 3.04 5.56 -11.17
C GLU A 181 1.89 4.70 -10.64
N ARG A 182 1.72 3.50 -11.21
CA ARG A 182 0.72 2.54 -10.75
C ARG A 182 0.91 2.11 -9.30
N ILE A 183 2.13 1.71 -8.91
CA ILE A 183 2.44 1.34 -7.52
C ILE A 183 2.20 2.53 -6.59
N ALA A 184 2.68 3.72 -6.94
CA ALA A 184 2.48 4.91 -6.12
C ALA A 184 0.99 5.22 -5.92
N ARG A 185 0.17 5.10 -6.97
CA ARG A 185 -1.29 5.26 -6.90
C ARG A 185 -1.96 4.20 -6.03
N HIS A 186 -1.50 2.95 -6.14
CA HIS A 186 -1.97 1.81 -5.36
C HIS A 186 -1.67 1.99 -3.86
N GLU A 187 -0.42 2.25 -3.49
CA GLU A 187 0.00 2.43 -2.09
C GLU A 187 -0.57 3.70 -1.46
N ALA A 188 -0.67 4.79 -2.23
CA ALA A 188 -1.35 6.01 -1.79
C ALA A 188 -2.82 5.77 -1.45
N ALA A 189 -3.47 4.82 -2.12
CA ALA A 189 -4.86 4.49 -1.82
C ALA A 189 -4.99 3.82 -0.44
N HIS A 190 -4.14 2.83 -0.15
CA HIS A 190 -4.07 2.22 1.19
C HIS A 190 -3.80 3.27 2.26
N PHE A 191 -2.83 4.15 2.02
CA PHE A 191 -2.48 5.23 2.94
C PHE A 191 -3.67 6.15 3.19
N LEU A 192 -4.30 6.68 2.14
CA LEU A 192 -5.41 7.62 2.29
C LEU A 192 -6.61 6.98 2.99
N VAL A 193 -7.00 5.77 2.59
CA VAL A 193 -8.15 5.08 3.21
C VAL A 193 -7.86 4.71 4.67
N ALA A 194 -6.64 4.29 4.99
CA ALA A 194 -6.21 4.09 6.37
C ALA A 194 -6.31 5.39 7.19
N TYR A 195 -5.84 6.51 6.65
CA TYR A 195 -5.86 7.82 7.29
C TYR A 195 -7.31 8.31 7.55
N LEU A 196 -8.18 8.22 6.54
CA LEU A 196 -9.59 8.64 6.65
C LEU A 196 -10.38 7.80 7.66
N THR A 197 -10.04 6.51 7.78
CA THR A 197 -10.69 5.60 8.72
C THR A 197 -10.06 5.64 10.12
N GLY A 198 -8.98 6.41 10.31
CA GLY A 198 -8.32 6.65 11.59
C GLY A 198 -7.29 5.59 11.99
N LEU A 199 -6.64 4.95 11.02
CA LEU A 199 -5.65 3.88 11.23
C LEU A 199 -4.25 4.51 11.10
N PRO A 200 -3.45 4.54 12.19
CA PRO A 200 -2.22 5.33 12.22
C PRO A 200 -1.12 4.68 11.38
N ILE A 201 -0.45 5.47 10.55
CA ILE A 201 0.53 5.03 9.56
C ILE A 201 1.93 5.19 10.12
N LEU A 202 2.64 4.08 10.30
CA LEU A 202 4.00 4.05 10.86
C LEU A 202 5.08 4.18 9.78
N GLY A 203 4.79 3.70 8.57
CA GLY A 203 5.70 3.76 7.43
C GLY A 203 5.03 3.24 6.18
N TYR A 204 5.62 3.56 5.03
CA TYR A 204 5.26 3.01 3.74
C TYR A 204 6.53 2.75 2.94
N SER A 205 6.45 1.78 2.04
CA SER A 205 7.52 1.46 1.10
C SER A 205 6.94 1.35 -0.29
N LEU A 206 7.54 2.07 -1.23
CA LEU A 206 7.30 1.88 -2.66
C LEU A 206 8.37 0.96 -3.29
N ASP A 207 9.26 0.40 -2.48
CA ASP A 207 10.33 -0.47 -2.98
C ASP A 207 9.74 -1.80 -3.46
N ILE A 208 10.26 -2.26 -4.60
CA ILE A 208 9.72 -3.36 -5.38
C ILE A 208 10.00 -4.71 -4.73
N GLY A 209 9.00 -5.58 -4.69
CA GLY A 209 9.00 -6.82 -3.92
C GLY A 209 8.87 -6.59 -2.40
N LYS A 210 8.68 -5.33 -1.99
CA LYS A 210 8.44 -4.87 -0.61
C LYS A 210 7.36 -3.78 -0.60
N GLU A 211 6.55 -3.69 -1.66
CA GLU A 211 5.49 -2.69 -1.81
C GLU A 211 4.40 -2.99 -0.79
N HIS A 212 4.47 -2.32 0.35
CA HIS A 212 3.57 -2.51 1.46
C HIS A 212 3.52 -1.22 2.26
N VAL A 213 2.31 -0.77 2.59
CA VAL A 213 2.14 0.10 3.75
C VAL A 213 2.25 -0.78 5.00
N ASN A 214 3.29 -0.55 5.83
CA ASN A 214 3.63 -1.36 7.03
C ASN A 214 2.45 -1.54 8.03
N LEU A 215 1.41 -0.73 7.86
CA LEU A 215 0.09 -0.84 8.48
C LEU A 215 -0.54 -2.22 8.50
N VAL A 216 -0.55 -2.85 7.33
CA VAL A 216 -1.33 -4.07 7.12
C VAL A 216 -0.67 -5.20 7.89
N ASP A 217 0.66 -5.31 7.81
CA ASP A 217 1.47 -6.33 8.48
C ASP A 217 1.54 -6.16 9.99
N ASP A 218 1.61 -4.94 10.51
CA ASP A 218 1.68 -4.69 11.96
C ASP A 218 0.35 -5.00 12.67
N GLN A 219 -0.78 -4.65 12.03
CA GLN A 219 -2.09 -5.13 12.50
C GLN A 219 -2.24 -6.63 12.25
N LEU A 220 -1.79 -7.18 11.11
CA LEU A 220 -1.73 -8.62 10.86
C LEU A 220 -0.96 -9.37 11.95
N GLN A 221 0.12 -8.79 12.47
CA GLN A 221 0.96 -9.35 13.53
C GLN A 221 0.24 -9.27 14.87
N LYS A 222 -0.41 -8.15 15.20
CA LYS A 222 -1.30 -8.07 16.36
C LYS A 222 -2.40 -9.15 16.29
N LEU A 223 -2.90 -9.42 15.08
CA LEU A 223 -3.93 -10.43 14.79
C LEU A 223 -3.43 -11.87 14.80
N LEU A 224 -2.13 -12.09 14.55
CA LEU A 224 -1.47 -13.38 14.79
C LEU A 224 -1.51 -13.75 16.27
N TYR A 225 -1.49 -12.76 17.18
CA TYR A 225 -1.42 -12.99 18.62
C TYR A 225 -2.77 -12.90 19.35
N SER A 226 -3.67 -11.96 19.01
CA SER A 226 -4.98 -11.83 19.68
C SER A 226 -6.01 -12.87 19.22
N GLY A 227 -5.83 -13.43 18.01
CA GLY A 227 -6.62 -14.53 17.47
C GLY A 227 -8.07 -14.21 17.09
N GLN A 228 -8.59 -13.00 17.34
CA GLN A 228 -9.99 -12.63 17.08
C GLN A 228 -10.10 -11.17 16.63
N LEU A 229 -11.02 -10.93 15.69
CA LEU A 229 -11.43 -9.61 15.21
C LEU A 229 -12.91 -9.37 15.52
N ASP A 230 -13.24 -8.18 15.99
CA ASP A 230 -14.63 -7.71 15.96
C ASP A 230 -15.06 -7.49 14.51
N GLN A 231 -16.35 -7.70 14.22
CA GLN A 231 -16.88 -7.57 12.87
C GLN A 231 -16.66 -6.16 12.29
N LYS A 232 -16.71 -5.13 13.13
CA LYS A 232 -16.42 -3.74 12.72
C LYS A 232 -14.96 -3.52 12.34
N GLU A 233 -14.04 -4.21 13.02
CA GLU A 233 -12.61 -4.17 12.70
C GLU A 233 -12.33 -4.89 11.38
N VAL A 234 -12.96 -6.04 11.15
CA VAL A 234 -12.88 -6.76 9.85
C VAL A 234 -13.38 -5.86 8.72
N ASP A 235 -14.51 -5.21 8.89
CA ASP A 235 -15.11 -4.34 7.88
C ASP A 235 -14.16 -3.20 7.50
N ARG A 236 -13.57 -2.55 8.50
CA ARG A 236 -12.60 -1.47 8.30
C ARG A 236 -11.31 -1.97 7.63
N LEU A 237 -10.75 -3.09 8.08
CA LEU A 237 -9.55 -3.68 7.50
C LEU A 237 -9.79 -4.17 6.07
N ALA A 238 -10.98 -4.69 5.78
CA ALA A 238 -11.36 -5.09 4.44
C ALA A 238 -11.38 -3.90 3.48
N VAL A 239 -11.95 -2.76 3.90
CA VAL A 239 -11.96 -1.52 3.10
C VAL A 239 -10.53 -1.02 2.85
N ILE A 240 -9.66 -1.04 3.86
CA ILE A 240 -8.25 -0.64 3.70
C ILE A 240 -7.52 -1.61 2.75
N SER A 241 -7.73 -2.93 2.90
CA SER A 241 -7.09 -3.94 2.04
C SER A 241 -7.52 -3.83 0.59
N MET A 242 -8.74 -3.38 0.33
CA MET A 242 -9.26 -3.24 -1.04
C MET A 242 -8.97 -1.86 -1.65
N ALA A 243 -8.27 -0.97 -0.95
CA ALA A 243 -8.03 0.38 -1.42
C ALA A 243 -7.10 0.45 -2.64
N GLY A 244 -6.02 -0.32 -2.67
CA GLY A 244 -5.11 -0.41 -3.82
C GLY A 244 -5.83 -0.92 -5.07
N LEU A 245 -6.50 -2.07 -4.96
CA LEU A 245 -7.38 -2.60 -6.01
C LEU A 245 -8.43 -1.57 -6.48
N ALA A 246 -9.09 -0.86 -5.56
CA ALA A 246 -10.10 0.14 -5.89
C ALA A 246 -9.51 1.32 -6.66
N ALA A 247 -8.34 1.82 -6.28
CA ALA A 247 -7.66 2.90 -6.99
C ALA A 247 -7.25 2.47 -8.40
N GLU A 248 -6.70 1.26 -8.55
CA GLU A 248 -6.37 0.73 -9.86
C GLU A 248 -7.60 0.53 -10.74
N GLY A 249 -8.70 0.04 -10.17
CA GLY A 249 -9.95 -0.16 -10.89
C GLY A 249 -10.62 1.14 -11.32
N LEU A 250 -10.40 2.25 -10.62
CA LEU A 250 -10.92 3.57 -11.04
C LEU A 250 -10.14 4.16 -12.21
N GLU A 251 -8.82 3.92 -12.29
CA GLU A 251 -7.96 4.57 -13.28
C GLU A 251 -7.67 3.67 -14.49
N TYR A 252 -7.33 2.40 -14.27
CA TYR A 252 -6.80 1.50 -15.29
C TYR A 252 -7.84 0.48 -15.75
N ASP A 253 -7.75 0.05 -17.01
CA ASP A 253 -8.71 -0.90 -17.57
C ASP A 253 -8.54 -2.32 -17.01
N LYS A 254 -7.36 -2.64 -16.49
CA LYS A 254 -7.07 -3.95 -15.89
C LYS A 254 -6.27 -3.76 -14.62
N VAL A 255 -6.73 -4.33 -13.51
CA VAL A 255 -6.03 -4.36 -12.22
C VAL A 255 -4.86 -5.35 -12.26
N VAL A 256 -3.71 -5.00 -11.69
CA VAL A 256 -2.48 -5.83 -11.68
C VAL A 256 -2.03 -6.14 -10.25
N GLY A 257 -2.10 -5.19 -9.31
CA GLY A 257 -1.56 -5.32 -7.94
C GLY A 257 -2.42 -6.06 -6.91
N GLN A 258 -3.51 -6.71 -7.30
CA GLN A 258 -4.54 -7.17 -6.35
C GLN A 258 -4.25 -8.47 -5.56
N SER A 259 -3.21 -9.23 -5.90
CA SER A 259 -3.01 -10.58 -5.32
C SER A 259 -2.65 -10.52 -3.82
N ALA A 260 -1.73 -9.66 -3.43
CA ALA A 260 -1.33 -9.44 -2.04
C ALA A 260 -2.50 -8.92 -1.20
N ASP A 261 -3.26 -7.95 -1.73
CA ASP A 261 -4.46 -7.39 -1.13
C ASP A 261 -5.54 -8.44 -0.82
N LEU A 262 -5.84 -9.30 -1.79
CA LEU A 262 -6.84 -10.34 -1.64
C LEU A 262 -6.39 -11.43 -0.67
N PHE A 263 -5.10 -11.76 -0.65
CA PHE A 263 -4.53 -12.69 0.31
C PHE A 263 -4.63 -12.14 1.74
N THR A 264 -4.30 -10.87 1.92
CA THR A 264 -4.47 -10.12 3.18
C THR A 264 -5.93 -10.15 3.63
N LEU A 265 -6.86 -9.80 2.73
CA LEU A 265 -8.30 -9.84 3.03
C LEU A 265 -8.74 -11.24 3.46
N GLN A 266 -8.29 -12.28 2.75
CA GLN A 266 -8.60 -13.65 3.15
C GLN A 266 -8.08 -13.99 4.53
N ARG A 267 -6.88 -13.51 4.86
CA ARG A 267 -6.28 -13.70 6.18
C ARG A 267 -7.12 -13.04 7.29
N PHE A 268 -7.79 -11.91 7.01
CA PHE A 268 -8.74 -11.28 7.94
C PHE A 268 -10.06 -12.05 8.03
N LEU A 269 -10.61 -12.46 6.88
CA LEU A 269 -11.84 -13.25 6.79
C LEU A 269 -11.75 -14.56 7.58
N ASN A 270 -10.62 -15.27 7.46
CA ASN A 270 -10.37 -16.53 8.16
C ASN A 270 -10.27 -16.38 9.69
N ARG A 271 -10.12 -15.16 10.22
CA ARG A 271 -10.06 -14.87 11.66
C ARG A 271 -11.35 -14.21 12.19
N THR A 272 -12.35 -14.04 11.35
CA THR A 272 -13.65 -13.46 11.74
C THR A 272 -14.49 -14.50 12.50
N LYS A 273 -15.14 -14.08 13.59
CA LYS A 273 -16.10 -14.92 14.33
C LYS A 273 -17.46 -14.23 14.43
N PRO A 274 -18.58 -14.91 14.07
CA PRO A 274 -18.64 -16.24 13.44
C PRO A 274 -18.05 -16.26 12.03
N PRO A 275 -17.62 -17.44 11.52
CA PRO A 275 -17.06 -17.54 10.17
C PRO A 275 -18.09 -17.13 9.11
N LEU A 276 -17.64 -16.37 8.11
CA LEU A 276 -18.50 -15.89 7.03
C LEU A 276 -18.63 -16.95 5.93
N GLY A 277 -19.85 -17.20 5.46
CA GLY A 277 -20.09 -18.06 4.31
C GLY A 277 -19.52 -17.47 3.01
N LYS A 278 -19.27 -18.30 1.99
CA LYS A 278 -18.65 -17.85 0.71
C LYS A 278 -19.36 -16.66 0.07
N ALA A 279 -20.69 -16.67 0.04
CA ALA A 279 -21.49 -15.57 -0.50
C ALA A 279 -21.32 -14.27 0.33
N GLN A 280 -21.19 -14.38 1.65
CA GLN A 280 -20.94 -13.23 2.53
C GLN A 280 -19.53 -12.67 2.33
N GLN A 281 -18.53 -13.54 2.12
CA GLN A 281 -17.16 -13.11 1.80
C GLN A 281 -17.11 -12.35 0.47
N GLN A 282 -17.71 -12.90 -0.59
CA GLN A 282 -17.81 -12.21 -1.89
C GLN A 282 -18.56 -10.87 -1.78
N ASN A 283 -19.63 -10.83 -0.99
CA ASN A 283 -20.32 -9.59 -0.72
C ASN A 283 -19.46 -8.58 0.04
N LEU A 284 -18.70 -9.02 1.05
CA LEU A 284 -17.77 -8.17 1.78
C LEU A 284 -16.71 -7.58 0.85
N THR A 285 -16.11 -8.39 -0.03
CA THR A 285 -15.12 -7.90 -0.99
C THR A 285 -15.71 -6.80 -1.88
N ARG A 286 -16.89 -7.03 -2.49
CA ARG A 286 -17.55 -6.02 -3.33
C ARG A 286 -17.90 -4.75 -2.55
N TRP A 287 -18.44 -4.92 -1.36
CA TRP A 287 -18.76 -3.79 -0.48
C TRP A 287 -17.51 -2.99 -0.09
N ALA A 288 -16.42 -3.67 0.28
CA ALA A 288 -15.18 -3.04 0.67
C ALA A 288 -14.57 -2.24 -0.48
N VAL A 289 -14.56 -2.82 -1.69
CA VAL A 289 -14.13 -2.12 -2.92
C VAL A 289 -15.01 -0.89 -3.19
N LEU A 290 -16.34 -1.01 -3.05
CA LEU A 290 -17.26 0.12 -3.26
C LEU A 290 -16.95 1.28 -2.32
N ILE A 291 -16.78 0.98 -1.03
CA ILE A 291 -16.50 2.01 -0.04
C ILE A 291 -15.13 2.63 -0.27
N ALA A 292 -14.10 1.81 -0.50
CA ALA A 292 -12.76 2.31 -0.79
C ALA A 292 -12.76 3.22 -2.03
N ALA A 293 -13.36 2.78 -3.15
CA ALA A 293 -13.47 3.57 -4.36
C ALA A 293 -14.27 4.86 -4.15
N SER A 294 -15.33 4.83 -3.33
CA SER A 294 -16.12 6.02 -2.98
C SER A 294 -15.28 7.02 -2.19
N LEU A 295 -14.50 6.55 -1.20
CA LEU A 295 -13.59 7.38 -0.41
C LEU A 295 -12.53 8.03 -1.29
N LEU A 296 -11.93 7.27 -2.21
CA LEU A 296 -10.94 7.79 -3.16
C LEU A 296 -11.55 8.83 -4.09
N LYS A 297 -12.72 8.57 -4.66
CA LYS A 297 -13.41 9.49 -5.56
C LYS A 297 -13.79 10.80 -4.88
N ASN A 298 -14.31 10.72 -3.65
CA ASN A 298 -14.69 11.90 -2.87
C ASN A 298 -13.47 12.70 -2.37
N ASN A 299 -12.29 12.09 -2.33
CA ASN A 299 -11.05 12.72 -1.90
C ASN A 299 -10.00 12.72 -3.03
N LYS A 300 -10.44 12.83 -4.30
CA LYS A 300 -9.56 12.69 -5.46
C LYS A 300 -8.35 13.62 -5.41
N ALA A 301 -8.56 14.90 -5.12
CA ALA A 301 -7.47 15.88 -5.00
C ALA A 301 -6.44 15.48 -3.91
N ALA A 302 -6.91 14.91 -2.80
CA ALA A 302 -6.03 14.43 -1.73
C ALA A 302 -5.27 13.17 -2.14
N HIS A 303 -5.92 12.27 -2.87
CA HIS A 303 -5.27 11.09 -3.42
C HIS A 303 -4.19 11.48 -4.42
N ASP A 304 -4.48 12.36 -5.39
CA ASP A 304 -3.52 12.81 -6.40
C ASP A 304 -2.31 13.54 -5.77
N ALA A 305 -2.56 14.40 -4.76
CA ALA A 305 -1.50 15.07 -4.00
C ALA A 305 -0.63 14.06 -3.23
N LEU A 306 -1.25 13.03 -2.65
CA LEU A 306 -0.55 11.96 -1.95
C LEU A 306 0.28 11.09 -2.89
N VAL A 307 -0.23 10.74 -4.07
CA VAL A 307 0.53 10.03 -5.12
C VAL A 307 1.78 10.82 -5.49
N SER A 308 1.64 12.13 -5.66
CA SER A 308 2.75 13.02 -5.99
C SER A 308 3.80 13.04 -4.87
N ALA A 309 3.37 13.17 -3.61
CA ALA A 309 4.26 13.16 -2.45
C ALA A 309 4.98 11.81 -2.27
N MET A 310 4.26 10.70 -2.43
CA MET A 310 4.81 9.35 -2.30
C MET A 310 5.78 9.02 -3.44
N SER A 311 5.48 9.44 -4.67
CA SER A 311 6.42 9.32 -5.81
C SER A 311 7.74 10.05 -5.58
N GLN A 312 7.72 11.15 -4.81
CA GLN A 312 8.91 11.89 -4.39
C GLN A 312 9.57 11.33 -3.12
N LYS A 313 9.11 10.17 -2.63
CA LYS A 313 9.59 9.52 -1.40
C LYS A 313 9.49 10.42 -0.16
N ALA A 314 8.44 11.25 -0.08
CA ALA A 314 8.20 12.13 1.06
C ALA A 314 8.06 11.32 2.37
N THR A 315 8.38 11.92 3.51
CA THR A 315 8.12 11.25 4.80
C THR A 315 6.62 11.06 5.05
N VAL A 316 6.24 10.16 5.95
CA VAL A 316 4.83 9.97 6.37
C VAL A 316 4.16 11.29 6.75
N LEU A 317 4.89 12.19 7.42
CA LEU A 317 4.40 13.52 7.78
C LEU A 317 4.16 14.40 6.54
N GLY A 318 5.08 14.38 5.57
CA GLY A 318 4.90 15.10 4.30
C GLY A 318 3.70 14.58 3.50
N CYS A 319 3.44 13.27 3.55
CA CYS A 319 2.23 12.66 2.98
C CYS A 319 0.96 13.15 3.68
N ILE A 320 0.95 13.23 5.02
CA ILE A 320 -0.19 13.75 5.79
C ILE A 320 -0.43 15.23 5.48
N GLU A 321 0.65 16.02 5.37
CA GLU A 321 0.57 17.43 4.99
C GLU A 321 -0.02 17.60 3.59
N ALA A 322 0.40 16.78 2.62
CA ALA A 322 -0.17 16.77 1.27
C ALA A 322 -1.68 16.44 1.29
N ILE A 323 -2.10 15.47 2.11
CA ILE A 323 -3.52 15.11 2.27
C ILE A 323 -4.31 16.28 2.85
N GLU A 324 -3.85 16.95 3.90
CA GLU A 324 -4.63 18.01 4.55
C GLU A 324 -4.63 19.32 3.76
N ASN A 325 -3.59 19.59 2.97
CA ASN A 325 -3.50 20.80 2.14
C ASN A 325 -4.18 20.66 0.76
N ALA A 326 -4.51 19.45 0.33
CA ALA A 326 -5.20 19.23 -0.95
C ALA A 326 -6.61 19.83 -0.93
N SER A 327 -6.86 20.77 -1.85
CA SER A 327 -8.14 21.48 -2.01
C SER A 327 -9.00 20.85 -3.09
#